data_AF-A0A7W9F3H6-F1
#
_entry.id   AF-A0A7W9F3H6-F1
#
_cell.length_a   1.000
_cell.length_b   1.000
_cell.length_c   1.000
_cell.angle_alpha   90.00
_cell.angle_beta   90.00
_cell.angle_gamma   90.00
#
_symmetry.space_group_name_H-M   'P 1'
#
loop_
_entity.id
_entity.type
_entity.pdbx_description
1 polymer ?
#
loop_
_entity_poly.entity_id
_entity_poly.type
_entity_poly.pdbx_seq_one_letter_code
_entity_poly.pdbx_strand_id
1 'polypeptide(L)'
;MTIIVAPFSNSDIRDWPAEHFAAAIGHLADAWPGRIRVIGTANQRLRARDIVRQHDPDRVSNECGRIAWPQVVRELEAATCVIGNNSGVAHLAGRFGVPTLCVFSGSHQRLEWRPLGTSVVTLTRSIGCSPCHFDHGSSCPFDKACLRLITPRLVADTALALIAERARATAADAATPAQQELA
;
A
#
# COMPACT_ATOMS: atom_id res chain seq x y z
N MET A 1 -6.26 -4.78 -14.71
CA MET A 1 -6.44 -4.41 -13.29
C MET A 1 -5.14 -4.72 -12.56
N THR A 2 -4.62 -3.76 -11.79
CA THR A 2 -3.29 -3.81 -11.20
C THR A 2 -3.35 -3.38 -9.74
N ILE A 3 -2.81 -4.19 -8.83
CA ILE A 3 -2.50 -3.75 -7.47
C ILE A 3 -1.04 -3.31 -7.46
N ILE A 4 -0.77 -2.11 -6.98
CA ILE A 4 0.59 -1.61 -6.79
C ILE A 4 0.99 -1.80 -5.34
N VAL A 5 2.15 -2.39 -5.10
CA VAL A 5 2.75 -2.55 -3.76
C VAL A 5 4.02 -1.69 -3.70
N ALA A 6 4.07 -0.77 -2.73
CA ALA A 6 5.22 0.10 -2.46
C ALA A 6 5.78 -0.19 -1.06
N PRO A 7 6.62 -1.23 -0.93
CA PRO A 7 6.97 -1.81 0.37
C PRO A 7 8.11 -1.08 1.09
N PHE A 8 8.62 0.01 0.52
CA PHE A 8 9.76 0.72 1.06
C PHE A 8 9.43 2.21 1.22
N SER A 9 10.03 2.80 2.25
CA SER A 9 9.99 4.23 2.53
C SER A 9 11.41 4.82 2.51
N ASN A 10 11.54 6.09 2.89
CA ASN A 10 12.83 6.78 3.00
C ASN A 10 13.64 6.42 4.27
N SER A 11 13.11 5.58 5.17
CA SER A 11 13.84 5.01 6.31
C SER A 11 13.14 3.77 6.87
N ASP A 12 13.96 2.78 7.23
CA ASP A 12 13.58 1.43 7.56
C ASP A 12 12.71 1.27 8.82
N ILE A 13 12.64 2.30 9.68
CA ILE A 13 11.71 2.35 10.82
C ILE A 13 10.24 2.33 10.39
N ARG A 14 9.94 2.83 9.18
CA ARG A 14 8.59 2.82 8.59
C ARG A 14 8.33 1.59 7.71
N ASP A 15 9.36 0.79 7.42
CA ASP A 15 9.24 -0.36 6.53
C ASP A 15 8.64 -1.57 7.26
N TRP A 16 7.41 -1.96 6.89
CA TRP A 16 6.83 -3.23 7.28
C TRP A 16 7.70 -4.39 6.76
N PRO A 17 7.86 -5.49 7.51
CA PRO A 17 8.79 -6.57 7.16
C PRO A 17 8.57 -7.12 5.74
N ALA A 18 9.66 -7.41 5.05
CA ALA A 18 9.62 -7.88 3.67
C ALA A 18 8.91 -9.25 3.56
N GLU A 19 9.12 -10.13 4.52
CA GLU A 19 8.42 -11.41 4.65
C GLU A 19 6.91 -11.24 4.83
N HIS A 20 6.47 -10.15 5.46
CA HIS A 20 5.05 -9.84 5.60
C HIS A 20 4.44 -9.33 4.30
N PHE A 21 5.15 -8.48 3.55
CA PHE A 21 4.74 -8.12 2.20
C PHE A 21 4.63 -9.34 1.29
N ALA A 22 5.61 -10.25 1.33
CA ALA A 22 5.62 -11.46 0.52
C ALA A 22 4.41 -12.36 0.87
N ALA A 23 4.12 -12.57 2.16
CA ALA A 23 2.94 -13.32 2.58
C ALA A 23 1.61 -12.64 2.20
N ALA A 24 1.51 -11.31 2.32
CA ALA A 24 0.30 -10.58 1.94
C ALA A 24 0.05 -10.63 0.42
N ILE A 25 1.11 -10.53 -0.38
CA ILE A 25 1.06 -10.70 -1.83
C ILE A 25 0.56 -12.11 -2.19
N GLY A 26 0.99 -13.15 -1.47
CA GLY A 26 0.46 -14.50 -1.64
C GLY A 26 -1.06 -14.55 -1.46
N HIS A 27 -1.56 -14.07 -0.32
CA HIS A 27 -3.01 -14.00 -0.06
C HIS A 27 -3.78 -13.19 -1.10
N LEU A 28 -3.21 -12.08 -1.59
CA LEU A 28 -3.81 -11.27 -2.66
C LEU A 28 -3.82 -12.01 -4.00
N ALA A 29 -2.73 -12.70 -4.35
CA ALA A 29 -2.61 -13.42 -5.60
C ALA A 29 -3.61 -14.58 -5.70
N ASP A 30 -3.91 -15.23 -4.56
CA ASP A 30 -4.89 -16.30 -4.43
C ASP A 30 -6.34 -15.80 -4.60
N ALA A 31 -6.64 -14.60 -4.09
CA ALA A 31 -8.00 -14.08 -3.99
C ALA A 31 -8.39 -13.06 -5.08
N TRP A 32 -7.42 -12.47 -5.78
CA TRP A 32 -7.67 -11.41 -6.75
C TRP A 32 -7.07 -11.70 -8.13
N PRO A 33 -7.84 -11.62 -9.23
CA PRO A 33 -7.43 -12.16 -10.52
C PRO A 33 -6.51 -11.26 -11.35
N GLY A 34 -6.12 -10.06 -10.91
CA GLY A 34 -5.25 -9.17 -11.70
C GLY A 34 -3.75 -9.34 -11.42
N ARG A 35 -2.95 -8.36 -11.84
CA ARG A 35 -1.48 -8.34 -11.64
C ARG A 35 -1.06 -7.52 -10.42
N ILE A 36 -0.07 -8.00 -9.67
CA ILE A 36 0.53 -7.30 -8.53
C ILE A 36 1.91 -6.79 -8.95
N ARG A 37 2.15 -5.49 -8.83
CA ARG A 37 3.45 -4.88 -9.21
C ARG A 37 4.09 -4.27 -7.99
N VAL A 38 5.27 -4.77 -7.62
CA VAL A 38 6.10 -4.20 -6.55
C VAL A 38 6.93 -3.07 -7.15
N ILE A 39 6.71 -1.84 -6.71
CA ILE A 39 7.40 -0.65 -7.21
C ILE A 39 8.33 -0.07 -6.15
N GLY A 40 9.31 0.71 -6.60
CA GLY A 40 10.29 1.37 -5.75
C GLY A 40 11.43 1.95 -6.59
N THR A 41 12.45 2.45 -5.92
CA THR A 41 13.66 2.99 -6.55
C THR A 41 14.60 1.88 -7.03
N ALA A 42 15.57 2.20 -7.89
CA ALA A 42 16.51 1.21 -8.42
C ALA A 42 17.34 0.52 -7.32
N ASN A 43 17.75 1.24 -6.28
CA ASN A 43 18.50 0.68 -5.14
C ASN A 43 17.68 -0.29 -4.27
N GLN A 44 16.35 -0.31 -4.41
CA GLN A 44 15.45 -1.22 -3.68
C GLN A 44 15.21 -2.54 -4.43
N ARG A 45 15.67 -2.66 -5.68
CA ARG A 45 15.40 -3.81 -6.55
C ARG A 45 15.83 -5.15 -5.94
N LEU A 46 17.00 -5.19 -5.30
CA LEU A 46 17.49 -6.42 -4.66
C LEU A 46 16.60 -6.85 -3.50
N ARG A 47 16.20 -5.90 -2.64
CA ARG A 47 15.26 -6.17 -1.53
C ARG A 47 13.89 -6.60 -2.05
N ALA A 48 13.39 -5.97 -3.12
CA ALA A 48 12.13 -6.32 -3.76
C ALA A 48 12.13 -7.72 -4.39
N ARG A 49 13.30 -8.19 -4.87
CA ARG A 49 13.44 -9.56 -5.40
C ARG A 49 13.05 -10.58 -4.34
N ASP A 50 13.46 -10.39 -3.10
CA ASP A 50 13.20 -11.34 -2.02
C ASP A 50 11.70 -11.37 -1.63
N ILE A 51 10.96 -10.30 -1.93
CA ILE A 51 9.49 -10.24 -1.78
C ILE A 51 8.80 -11.02 -2.91
N VAL A 52 9.24 -10.85 -4.17
CA VAL A 52 8.49 -11.39 -5.32
C VAL A 52 8.89 -12.81 -5.74
N ARG A 53 10.12 -13.27 -5.42
CA ARG A 53 10.73 -14.49 -5.99
C ARG A 53 9.97 -15.79 -5.76
N GLN A 54 9.09 -15.83 -4.77
CA GLN A 54 8.30 -17.02 -4.42
C GLN A 54 6.95 -17.09 -5.16
N HIS A 55 6.62 -16.06 -5.94
CA HIS A 55 5.34 -15.95 -6.63
C HIS A 55 5.52 -16.15 -8.14
N ASP A 56 4.42 -16.49 -8.82
CA ASP A 56 4.38 -16.57 -10.27
C ASP A 56 4.76 -15.20 -10.89
N PRO A 57 5.83 -15.12 -11.70
CA PRO A 57 6.31 -13.86 -12.28
C PRO A 57 5.33 -13.22 -13.27
N ASP A 58 4.38 -13.97 -13.83
CA ASP A 58 3.30 -13.41 -14.65
C ASP A 58 2.22 -12.74 -13.78
N ARG A 59 2.10 -13.15 -12.52
CA ARG A 59 1.13 -12.61 -11.55
C ARG A 59 1.72 -11.47 -10.73
N VAL A 60 2.99 -11.61 -10.33
CA VAL A 60 3.68 -10.71 -9.40
C VAL A 60 5.04 -10.30 -9.96
N SER A 61 5.23 -9.01 -10.24
CA SER A 61 6.48 -8.49 -10.82
C SER A 61 7.21 -7.49 -9.93
N ASN A 62 8.54 -7.48 -10.03
CA ASN A 62 9.41 -6.46 -9.43
C ASN A 62 9.72 -5.37 -10.47
N GLU A 63 9.14 -4.20 -10.26
CA GLU A 63 9.25 -3.01 -11.10
C GLU A 63 10.12 -1.92 -10.46
N CYS A 64 10.87 -2.23 -9.40
CA CYS A 64 11.73 -1.27 -8.72
C CYS A 64 12.79 -0.70 -9.67
N GLY A 65 12.77 0.61 -9.90
CA GLY A 65 13.63 1.31 -10.85
C GLY A 65 13.31 1.04 -12.32
N ARG A 66 12.14 0.47 -12.65
CA ARG A 66 11.66 0.32 -14.05
C ARG A 66 10.72 1.46 -14.48
N ILE A 67 10.15 2.18 -13.51
CA ILE A 67 9.21 3.28 -13.72
C ILE A 67 9.93 4.58 -13.38
N ALA A 68 10.00 5.51 -14.34
CA ALA A 68 10.57 6.83 -14.08
C ALA A 68 9.63 7.64 -13.16
N TRP A 69 10.18 8.48 -12.28
CA TRP A 69 9.39 9.27 -11.33
C TRP A 69 8.22 10.04 -11.96
N PRO A 70 8.37 10.74 -13.11
CA PRO A 70 7.26 11.43 -13.76
C PRO A 70 6.12 10.51 -14.24
N GLN A 71 6.38 9.21 -14.37
CA GLN A 71 5.42 8.21 -14.82
C GLN A 71 4.70 7.53 -13.66
N VAL A 72 5.24 7.60 -12.44
CA VAL A 72 4.66 6.96 -11.24
C VAL A 72 3.21 7.40 -11.03
N VAL A 73 2.93 8.70 -11.18
CA VAL A 73 1.56 9.23 -11.02
C VAL A 73 0.56 8.51 -11.92
N ARG A 74 0.87 8.36 -13.21
CA ARG A 74 -0.02 7.68 -14.17
C ARG A 74 -0.24 6.21 -13.81
N GLU A 75 0.80 5.54 -13.32
CA GLU A 75 0.71 4.15 -12.87
C GLU A 75 -0.18 4.04 -11.62
N LEU A 76 -0.10 4.99 -10.69
CA LEU A 76 -0.96 5.04 -9.51
C LEU A 76 -2.42 5.32 -9.87
N GLU A 77 -2.68 6.29 -10.75
CA GLU A 77 -4.05 6.63 -11.19
C GLU A 77 -4.75 5.45 -11.89
N ALA A 78 -3.99 4.64 -12.63
CA ALA A 78 -4.50 3.43 -13.28
C ALA A 78 -4.59 2.21 -12.34
N ALA A 79 -4.08 2.32 -11.11
CA ALA A 79 -4.08 1.22 -10.16
C ALA A 79 -5.49 0.95 -9.60
N THR A 80 -5.80 -0.33 -9.43
CA THR A 80 -7.01 -0.78 -8.75
C THR A 80 -6.92 -0.54 -7.25
N CYS A 81 -5.71 -0.67 -6.69
CA CYS A 81 -5.41 -0.35 -5.30
C CYS A 81 -3.90 -0.16 -5.13
N VAL A 82 -3.50 0.68 -4.19
CA VAL A 82 -2.11 0.89 -3.77
C VAL A 82 -1.95 0.44 -2.33
N ILE A 83 -0.99 -0.45 -2.08
CA ILE A 83 -0.64 -0.94 -0.75
C ILE A 83 0.79 -0.49 -0.46
N GLY A 84 1.03 0.17 0.67
CA GLY A 84 2.38 0.60 1.00
C GLY A 84 2.55 1.00 2.44
N ASN A 85 3.79 1.30 2.82
CA ASN A 85 4.06 1.92 4.12
C ASN A 85 3.64 3.40 4.11
N ASN A 86 3.79 4.08 5.25
CA ASN A 86 3.80 5.55 5.28
C ASN A 86 4.98 6.09 4.44
N SER A 87 4.73 6.33 3.15
CA SER A 87 5.70 6.74 2.13
C SER A 87 5.07 7.70 1.13
N GLY A 88 5.90 8.42 0.36
CA GLY A 88 5.41 9.36 -0.66
C GLY A 88 4.48 8.72 -1.68
N VAL A 89 4.67 7.44 -2.01
CA VAL A 89 3.77 6.72 -2.94
C VAL A 89 2.36 6.59 -2.37
N ALA A 90 2.23 6.21 -1.09
CA ALA A 90 0.91 6.09 -0.45
C ALA A 90 0.21 7.45 -0.32
N HIS A 91 0.97 8.52 -0.03
CA HIS A 91 0.46 9.89 0.01
C HIS A 91 -0.04 10.36 -1.36
N LEU A 92 0.74 10.13 -2.43
CA LEU A 92 0.32 10.47 -3.79
C LEU A 92 -0.93 9.70 -4.21
N ALA A 93 -0.96 8.38 -4.01
CA ALA A 93 -2.11 7.55 -4.37
C ALA A 93 -3.41 8.02 -3.67
N GLY A 94 -3.34 8.29 -2.37
CA GLY A 94 -4.47 8.82 -1.61
C GLY A 94 -4.96 10.17 -2.15
N ARG A 95 -4.02 11.06 -2.53
CA ARG A 95 -4.35 12.37 -3.11
C ARG A 95 -5.07 12.27 -4.44
N PHE A 96 -4.75 11.27 -5.27
CA PHE A 96 -5.41 11.01 -6.55
C PHE A 96 -6.74 10.23 -6.41
N GLY A 97 -7.20 9.98 -5.18
CA GLY A 97 -8.45 9.24 -4.94
C GLY A 97 -8.35 7.75 -5.27
N VAL A 98 -7.13 7.23 -5.42
CA VAL A 98 -6.89 5.81 -5.66
C VAL A 98 -7.12 5.06 -4.34
N PRO A 99 -7.86 3.93 -4.34
CA PRO A 99 -7.94 3.06 -3.18
C PRO A 99 -6.56 2.76 -2.61
N THR A 100 -6.30 3.19 -1.38
CA THR A 100 -4.97 3.13 -0.78
C THR A 100 -5.02 2.51 0.62
N LEU A 101 -4.24 1.45 0.82
CA LEU A 101 -3.99 0.84 2.12
C LEU A 101 -2.58 1.20 2.60
N CYS A 102 -2.50 1.97 3.68
CA CYS A 102 -1.24 2.38 4.30
C CYS A 102 -0.97 1.56 5.57
N VAL A 103 0.15 0.85 5.62
CA VAL A 103 0.71 0.25 6.84
C VAL A 103 1.55 1.31 7.55
N PHE A 104 1.12 1.71 8.75
CA PHE A 104 1.66 2.89 9.42
C PHE A 104 2.40 2.53 10.70
N SER A 105 3.70 2.81 10.73
CA SER A 105 4.57 2.59 11.88
C SER A 105 4.28 3.56 13.02
N GLY A 106 4.57 3.15 14.26
CA GLY A 106 4.50 4.02 15.43
C GLY A 106 5.61 5.07 15.57
N SER A 107 6.42 5.33 14.53
CA SER A 107 7.47 6.37 14.59
C SER A 107 6.93 7.79 14.47
N HIS A 108 5.74 7.98 13.91
CA HIS A 108 5.16 9.30 13.67
C HIS A 108 3.73 9.36 14.20
N GLN A 109 3.23 10.57 14.44
CA GLN A 109 1.84 10.75 14.84
C GLN A 109 0.90 10.49 13.67
N ARG A 110 0.06 9.44 13.77
CA ARG A 110 -0.81 8.99 12.67
C ARG A 110 -1.76 10.08 12.17
N LEU A 111 -2.36 10.86 13.07
CA LEU A 111 -3.34 11.89 12.71
C LEU A 111 -2.72 13.01 11.87
N GLU A 112 -1.42 13.23 12.01
CA GLU A 112 -0.67 14.28 11.31
C GLU A 112 -0.08 13.77 9.99
N TRP A 113 0.48 12.55 10.00
CA TRP A 113 1.35 12.09 8.91
C TRP A 113 0.75 10.98 8.03
N ARG A 114 -0.48 10.52 8.28
CA ARG A 114 -1.11 9.50 7.42
C ARG A 114 -1.43 10.06 6.03
N PRO A 115 -1.43 9.22 4.98
CA PRO A 115 -2.04 9.59 3.71
C PRO A 115 -3.48 10.05 3.89
N LEU A 116 -3.85 11.08 3.14
CA LEU A 116 -5.20 11.63 3.09
C LEU A 116 -5.84 11.32 1.73
N GLY A 117 -7.14 11.08 1.73
CA GLY A 117 -7.91 10.76 0.54
C GLY A 117 -9.25 10.12 0.90
N THR A 118 -10.20 10.14 -0.03
CA THR A 118 -11.56 9.63 0.16
C THR A 118 -11.63 8.11 0.26
N SER A 119 -10.62 7.41 -0.26
CA SER A 119 -10.53 5.94 -0.25
C SER A 119 -9.20 5.48 0.35
N VAL A 120 -8.84 6.05 1.51
CA VAL A 120 -7.61 5.71 2.23
C VAL A 120 -7.93 4.99 3.54
N VAL A 121 -7.36 3.79 3.71
CA VAL A 121 -7.34 3.07 4.97
C VAL A 121 -5.92 3.07 5.53
N THR A 122 -5.78 3.40 6.80
CA THR A 122 -4.48 3.39 7.50
C THR A 122 -4.51 2.36 8.62
N LEU A 123 -3.74 1.28 8.47
CA LEU A 123 -3.56 0.25 9.48
C LEU A 123 -2.44 0.64 10.43
N THR A 124 -2.73 0.57 11.73
CA THR A 124 -1.76 0.82 12.79
C THR A 124 -2.00 -0.17 13.94
N ARG A 125 -1.06 -0.22 14.87
CA ARG A 125 -1.19 -0.93 16.15
C ARG A 125 -0.95 0.05 17.28
N SER A 126 -1.88 0.08 18.22
CA SER A 126 -1.69 0.81 19.47
C SER A 126 -0.68 0.06 20.31
N ILE A 127 0.48 0.68 20.56
CA ILE A 127 1.54 0.16 21.42
C ILE A 127 2.09 1.30 22.28
N GLY A 128 2.61 0.96 23.47
CA GLY A 128 2.98 1.95 24.48
C GLY A 128 4.09 2.93 24.10
N CYS A 129 4.94 2.59 23.12
CA CYS A 129 6.02 3.49 22.69
C CYS A 129 5.61 4.46 21.56
N SER A 130 4.38 4.44 21.05
CA SER A 130 3.97 5.25 19.90
C SER A 130 3.35 6.59 20.33
N PRO A 131 3.75 7.74 19.74
CA PRO A 131 4.79 7.90 18.74
C PRO A 131 6.20 7.86 19.34
N CYS A 132 7.12 7.07 18.77
CA CYS A 132 8.48 6.94 19.32
C CYS A 132 9.52 7.88 18.68
N HIS A 133 9.21 8.47 17.52
CA HIS A 133 10.11 9.39 16.81
C HIS A 133 11.50 8.83 16.47
N PHE A 134 11.68 7.51 16.42
CA PHE A 134 12.92 6.91 15.92
C PHE A 134 13.06 7.12 14.42
N ASP A 135 14.28 7.48 13.98
CA ASP A 135 14.60 7.68 12.57
C ASP A 135 15.00 6.38 11.83
N HIS A 136 15.59 5.43 12.57
CA HIS A 136 16.12 4.18 12.04
C HIS A 136 15.56 2.96 12.78
N GLY A 137 15.37 1.86 12.04
CA GLY A 137 14.90 0.58 12.58
C GLY A 137 15.82 0.03 13.66
N SER A 138 17.13 0.22 13.51
CA SER A 138 18.15 -0.18 14.49
C SER A 138 18.02 0.53 15.84
N SER A 139 17.35 1.68 15.90
CA SER A 139 17.10 2.42 17.15
C SER A 139 15.91 1.85 17.93
N CYS A 140 15.10 0.97 17.34
CA CYS A 140 13.91 0.43 17.99
C CYS A 140 14.27 -0.75 18.92
N PRO A 141 14.07 -0.63 20.24
CA PRO A 141 14.36 -1.72 21.17
C PRO A 141 13.32 -2.86 21.11
N PHE A 142 12.26 -2.69 20.32
CA PHE A 142 11.12 -3.61 20.22
C PHE A 142 11.00 -4.26 18.82
N ASP A 143 12.08 -4.25 18.02
CA ASP A 143 12.12 -4.84 16.67
C ASP A 143 10.89 -4.45 15.80
N LYS A 144 10.53 -3.16 15.83
CA LYS A 144 9.37 -2.63 15.10
C LYS A 144 8.07 -3.41 15.37
N ALA A 145 7.83 -3.82 16.63
CA ALA A 145 6.61 -4.55 17.03
C ALA A 145 5.30 -3.89 16.53
N CYS A 146 5.23 -2.56 16.47
CA CYS A 146 4.07 -1.84 15.89
C CYS A 146 3.74 -2.27 14.45
N LEU A 147 4.75 -2.61 13.66
CA LEU A 147 4.63 -3.09 12.30
C LEU A 147 4.46 -4.61 12.26
N ARG A 148 5.26 -5.38 13.00
CA ARG A 148 5.21 -6.86 13.02
C ARG A 148 3.86 -7.40 13.50
N LEU A 149 3.16 -6.68 14.39
CA LEU A 149 1.83 -7.07 14.87
C LEU A 149 0.70 -6.81 13.86
N ILE A 150 0.98 -6.14 12.74
CA ILE A 150 0.06 -6.03 11.60
C ILE A 150 0.29 -7.26 10.73
N THR A 151 -0.70 -8.16 10.70
CA THR A 151 -0.53 -9.46 10.05
C THR A 151 -0.69 -9.36 8.53
N PRO A 152 0.00 -10.23 7.76
CA PRO A 152 -0.15 -10.29 6.31
C PRO A 152 -1.58 -10.46 5.82
N ARG A 153 -2.31 -11.34 6.50
CA ARG A 153 -3.72 -11.60 6.19
C ARG A 153 -4.61 -10.38 6.42
N LEU A 154 -4.42 -9.64 7.52
CA LEU A 154 -5.17 -8.40 7.76
C LEU A 154 -4.96 -7.40 6.62
N VAL A 155 -3.72 -7.24 6.14
CA VAL A 155 -3.41 -6.33 5.03
C VAL A 155 -4.11 -6.78 3.74
N ALA A 156 -4.02 -8.07 3.40
CA ALA A 156 -4.66 -8.62 2.21
C ALA A 156 -6.19 -8.47 2.27
N ASP A 157 -6.83 -8.91 3.35
CA ASP A 157 -8.29 -8.85 3.52
C ASP A 157 -8.79 -7.40 3.48
N THR A 158 -8.08 -6.47 4.11
CA THR A 158 -8.43 -5.04 4.08
C THR A 158 -8.31 -4.46 2.67
N ALA A 159 -7.26 -4.81 1.92
CA ALA A 159 -7.08 -4.33 0.56
C ALA A 159 -8.18 -4.87 -0.38
N LEU A 160 -8.55 -6.15 -0.25
CA LEU A 160 -9.64 -6.75 -1.02
C LEU A 160 -10.99 -6.09 -0.70
N ALA A 161 -11.26 -5.82 0.57
CA ALA A 161 -12.47 -5.11 0.99
C ALA A 161 -12.55 -3.71 0.37
N LEU A 162 -11.43 -2.98 0.37
CA LEU A 162 -11.33 -1.65 -0.22
C LEU A 162 -11.55 -1.65 -1.74
N ILE A 163 -10.98 -2.64 -2.44
CA ILE A 163 -11.20 -2.85 -3.88
C ILE A 163 -12.69 -3.13 -4.16
N ALA A 164 -13.32 -4.01 -3.38
CA ALA A 164 -14.71 -4.37 -3.56
C ALA A 164 -15.65 -3.18 -3.28
N GLU A 165 -15.35 -2.36 -2.27
CA GLU A 165 -16.09 -1.14 -1.98
C GLU A 165 -16.00 -0.13 -3.12
N ARG A 166 -14.79 0.10 -3.67
CA ARG A 166 -14.62 0.98 -4.82
C ARG A 166 -15.42 0.51 -6.04
N ALA A 167 -15.38 -0.79 -6.32
CA ALA A 167 -16.15 -1.37 -7.43
C ALA A 167 -17.66 -1.15 -7.27
N ARG A 168 -18.20 -1.31 -6.05
CA ARG A 168 -19.62 -1.04 -5.75
C ARG A 168 -19.97 0.44 -5.92
N ALA A 169 -19.13 1.35 -5.42
CA ALA A 169 -19.35 2.78 -5.57
C ALA A 169 -19.38 3.20 -7.05
N THR A 170 -18.42 2.75 -7.86
CA THR A 170 -18.38 3.04 -9.30
C THR A 170 -19.60 2.47 -10.04
N ALA A 171 -20.07 1.28 -9.68
CA ALA A 171 -21.29 0.72 -10.25
C ALA A 171 -22.55 1.52 -9.88
N ALA A 172 -22.63 2.02 -8.64
CA ALA A 172 -23.75 2.87 -8.20
C ALA A 172 -23.75 4.24 -8.89
N ASP A 173 -22.59 4.87 -9.05
CA ASP A 173 -22.44 6.14 -9.78
C ASP A 173 -22.87 5.98 -11.24
N ALA A 174 -22.49 4.88 -11.90
CA ALA A 174 -22.90 4.57 -13.27
C ALA A 174 -24.40 4.24 -13.41
N ALA A 175 -25.03 3.74 -12.34
CA ALA A 175 -26.45 3.37 -12.31
C ALA A 175 -27.38 4.55 -11.99
N THR A 176 -26.85 5.71 -11.58
CA THR A 176 -27.64 6.90 -11.29
C THR A 176 -27.91 7.66 -12.60
N PRO A 177 -29.15 7.71 -13.12
CA PRO A 177 -29.45 8.49 -14.32
C PRO A 177 -29.19 9.97 -14.04
N ALA A 178 -28.64 10.69 -15.02
CA ALA A 178 -28.46 12.13 -14.97
C ALA A 178 -29.84 12.84 -14.83
N GLN A 179 -30.34 12.98 -13.61
CA GLN A 179 -31.46 13.86 -13.33
C GLN A 179 -30.92 15.28 -13.21
N GLN A 180 -30.80 15.98 -14.35
CA GLN A 180 -30.87 17.44 -14.46
C GLN A 180 -30.72 17.91 -15.92
N GLU A 181 -31.80 17.81 -16.68
CA GLU A 181 -32.20 18.81 -17.68
C GLU A 181 -33.71 19.03 -17.49
N LEU A 182 -34.09 20.02 -16.67
CA LEU A 182 -35.40 20.70 -16.67
C LEU A 182 -35.42 21.77 -15.59
N ALA A 183 -35.03 22.99 -15.97
CA ALA A 183 -35.72 24.27 -15.73
C ALA A 183 -34.75 25.44 -15.97
#